data_AF-A0A1G8HAE5-F1
#
_entry.id   AF-A0A1G8HAE5-F1
#
_cell.length_a   1.000
_cell.length_b   1.000
_cell.length_c   1.000
_cell.angle_alpha   90.00
_cell.angle_beta   90.00
_cell.angle_gamma   90.00
#
_symmetry.space_group_name_H-M   'P 1'
#
loop_
_entity.id
_entity.type
_entity.pdbx_description
1 polymer ?
#
loop_
_entity_poly.entity_id
_entity_poly.type
_entity_poly.pdbx_seq_one_letter_code
_entity_poly.pdbx_strand_id
1 'polypeptide(L)'
;MEGRRRRLRSAWELLPEVEPHLAEWAAYFSVSADKRAAAEAGMVRRISAADADEILAEAETFVSTIEDILGLPAQPQLPMNVPLAG
;
A
#
# COMPACT_ATOMS: atom_id res chain seq x y z
N MET A 1 12.57 -13.00 23.99
CA MET A 1 11.46 -13.92 23.71
C MET A 1 10.28 -13.11 23.23
N GLU A 2 9.33 -13.73 22.52
CA GLU A 2 8.13 -13.14 21.90
C GLU A 2 8.34 -12.52 20.49
N GLY A 3 8.04 -13.18 19.38
CA GLY A 3 7.42 -14.48 19.20
C GLY A 3 7.68 -14.92 17.76
N ARG A 4 7.98 -16.20 17.61
CA ARG A 4 7.97 -16.91 16.32
C ARG A 4 6.51 -16.96 15.87
N ARG A 5 5.95 -15.82 15.45
CA ARG A 5 4.68 -15.79 14.72
C ARG A 5 4.90 -16.78 13.59
N ARG A 6 4.16 -17.90 13.60
CA ARG A 6 3.89 -18.70 12.40
C ARG A 6 3.86 -17.69 11.27
N ARG A 7 4.80 -17.76 10.33
CA ARG A 7 5.01 -16.71 9.33
C ARG A 7 3.77 -16.74 8.44
N LEU A 8 2.72 -16.07 8.91
CA LEU A 8 1.48 -15.87 8.19
C LEU A 8 1.94 -15.18 6.93
N ARG A 9 1.72 -15.85 5.80
CA ARG A 9 2.06 -15.27 4.51
C ARG A 9 1.32 -13.95 4.43
N SER A 10 2.07 -12.88 4.16
CA SER A 10 1.48 -11.56 4.01
C SER A 10 0.46 -11.58 2.88
N ALA A 11 -0.49 -10.64 2.89
CA ALA A 11 -1.45 -10.52 1.79
C ALA A 11 -0.74 -10.40 0.43
N TRP A 12 0.39 -9.69 0.40
CA TRP A 12 1.26 -9.55 -0.78
C TRP A 12 1.92 -10.87 -1.21
N GLU A 13 2.21 -11.78 -0.29
CA GLU A 13 2.74 -13.11 -0.65
C GLU A 13 1.65 -14.04 -1.23
N LEU A 14 0.37 -13.75 -0.98
CA LEU A 14 -0.76 -14.57 -1.44
C LEU A 14 -1.42 -14.02 -2.71
N LEU A 15 -1.34 -12.70 -2.92
CA LEU A 15 -1.98 -12.02 -4.04
C LEU A 15 -1.64 -12.62 -5.42
N PRO A 16 -0.37 -12.96 -5.73
CA PRO A 16 -0.03 -13.55 -7.03
C PRO A 16 -0.63 -14.94 -7.27
N GLU A 17 -1.00 -15.66 -6.21
CA GLU A 17 -1.62 -16.99 -6.33
C GLU A 17 -3.10 -16.90 -6.74
N VAL A 18 -3.77 -15.82 -6.36
CA VAL A 18 -5.20 -15.61 -6.65
C VAL A 18 -5.40 -14.79 -7.92
N GLU A 19 -4.53 -13.81 -8.19
CA GLU A 19 -4.57 -12.98 -9.39
C GLU A 19 -3.15 -12.67 -9.88
N PRO A 20 -2.64 -13.44 -10.87
CA PRO A 20 -1.29 -13.28 -11.39
C PRO A 20 -1.01 -11.91 -12.00
N HIS A 21 -2.01 -11.20 -12.54
CA HIS A 21 -1.82 -9.85 -13.08
C HIS A 21 -1.44 -8.83 -12.00
N LEU A 22 -1.69 -9.13 -10.72
CA LEU A 22 -1.32 -8.28 -9.59
C LEU A 22 0.05 -8.65 -8.98
N ALA A 23 0.82 -9.54 -9.61
CA ALA A 23 2.11 -9.98 -9.06
C ALA A 23 3.14 -8.84 -8.95
N GLU A 24 3.19 -7.95 -9.94
CA GLU A 24 4.09 -6.79 -9.93
C GLU A 24 3.73 -5.82 -8.81
N TRP A 25 2.44 -5.55 -8.64
CA TRP A 25 1.91 -4.75 -7.54
C TRP A 25 2.24 -5.36 -6.17
N ALA A 26 2.10 -6.68 -6.03
CA ALA A 26 2.43 -7.39 -4.80
C ALA A 26 3.91 -7.24 -4.42
N ALA A 27 4.81 -7.33 -5.41
CA ALA A 27 6.24 -7.11 -5.20
C ALA A 27 6.54 -5.65 -4.81
N TYR A 28 5.94 -4.68 -5.52
CA TYR A 28 6.11 -3.25 -5.24
C TYR A 28 5.69 -2.90 -3.80
N PHE A 29 4.48 -3.28 -3.38
CA PHE A 29 4.00 -2.97 -2.04
C PHE A 29 4.72 -3.74 -0.94
N SER A 30 5.25 -4.93 -1.21
CA SER A 30 6.09 -5.62 -0.23
C SER A 30 7.35 -4.82 0.10
N VAL A 31 7.99 -4.20 -0.91
CA VAL A 31 9.19 -3.36 -0.70
C VAL A 31 8.82 -2.04 -0.01
N SER A 32 7.70 -1.42 -0.40
CA SER A 32 7.23 -0.17 0.19
C SER A 32 6.73 -0.35 1.64
N ALA A 33 6.23 -1.54 2.01
CA ALA A 33 5.83 -1.86 3.37
C ALA A 33 7.00 -1.78 4.36
N ASP A 34 8.20 -2.19 3.96
CA ASP A 34 9.40 -2.06 4.79
C ASP A 34 9.77 -0.59 5.03
N LYS A 35 9.63 0.27 3.99
CA LYS A 35 9.82 1.72 4.12
C LYS A 35 8.81 2.33 5.09
N ARG A 36 7.54 1.95 4.98
CA ARG A 36 6.47 2.39 5.90
C ARG A 36 6.74 1.95 7.34
N ALA A 37 7.12 0.69 7.56
CA ALA A 37 7.46 0.20 8.89
C ALA A 37 8.64 0.96 9.51
N ALA A 38 9.65 1.30 8.71
CA ALA A 38 10.75 2.15 9.15
C ALA A 38 10.29 3.57 9.50
N ALA A 39 9.39 4.16 8.71
CA ALA A 39 8.79 5.46 8.98
C ALA A 39 7.98 5.45 10.30
N GLU A 40 7.13 4.44 10.49
CA GLU A 40 6.33 4.24 11.71
C GLU A 40 7.20 4.03 12.95
N ALA A 41 8.38 3.41 12.80
CA ALA A 41 9.38 3.28 13.84
C ALA A 41 10.18 4.57 14.12
N GLY A 42 9.83 5.70 13.50
CA GLY A 42 10.48 7.00 13.68
C GLY A 42 11.76 7.19 12.86
N MET A 43 12.09 6.25 11.96
CA MET A 43 13.24 6.34 11.06
C MET A 43 12.88 7.12 9.77
N VAL A 44 12.23 8.28 9.93
CA VAL A 44 11.66 9.07 8.83
C VAL A 44 12.73 9.82 8.02
N ARG A 45 13.96 9.95 8.54
CA ARG A 45 15.08 10.71 7.91
C ARG A 45 15.53 10.19 6.54
N ARG A 46 14.98 9.08 6.04
CA ARG A 46 15.34 8.47 4.74
C ARG A 46 14.22 8.50 3.69
N ILE A 47 13.06 9.08 3.98
CA ILE A 47 11.93 9.13 3.05
C ILE A 47 11.59 10.59 2.82
N SER A 48 11.67 11.04 1.57
CA SER A 48 11.28 12.39 1.17
C SER A 48 9.75 12.48 1.01
N ALA A 49 9.22 13.71 1.00
CA ALA A 49 7.81 13.92 0.68
C ALA A 49 7.45 13.40 -0.72
N ALA A 50 8.36 13.56 -1.69
CA ALA A 50 8.18 13.05 -3.05
C ALA A 50 8.08 11.52 -3.10
N ASP A 51 8.88 10.80 -2.30
CA ASP A 51 8.78 9.33 -2.20
C ASP A 51 7.41 8.92 -1.64
N ALA A 52 6.85 9.70 -0.72
CA ALA A 52 5.53 9.43 -0.15
C ALA A 52 4.40 9.69 -1.17
N ASP A 53 4.50 10.80 -1.91
CA ASP A 53 3.54 11.14 -2.97
C ASP A 53 3.57 10.10 -4.11
N GLU A 54 4.75 9.61 -4.49
CA GLU A 54 4.89 8.53 -5.47
C GLU A 54 4.20 7.25 -5.00
N ILE A 55 4.48 6.80 -3.77
CA ILE A 55 3.84 5.60 -3.20
C ILE A 55 2.32 5.77 -3.13
N LEU A 56 1.83 6.99 -2.86
CA LEU A 56 0.41 7.29 -2.83
C LEU A 56 -0.21 7.17 -4.23
N ALA A 57 0.40 7.76 -5.25
CA ALA A 57 -0.07 7.67 -6.64
C ALA A 57 -0.08 6.21 -7.16
N GLU A 58 0.92 5.42 -6.80
CA GLU A 58 0.98 3.99 -7.13
C GLU A 58 -0.10 3.20 -6.37
N ALA A 59 -0.39 3.54 -5.11
CA ALA A 59 -1.50 2.94 -4.35
C ALA A 59 -2.87 3.24 -4.97
N GLU A 60 -3.07 4.45 -5.49
CA GLU A 60 -4.29 4.85 -6.19
C GLU A 60 -4.48 4.02 -7.47
N THR A 61 -3.43 3.91 -8.28
CA THR A 61 -3.44 3.11 -9.51
C THR A 61 -3.76 1.64 -9.23
N PHE A 62 -3.19 1.09 -8.16
CA PHE A 62 -3.46 -0.27 -7.73
C PHE A 62 -4.93 -0.49 -7.34
N VAL A 63 -5.52 0.44 -6.57
CA VAL A 63 -6.94 0.36 -6.18
C VAL A 63 -7.83 0.40 -7.41
N SER A 64 -7.61 1.33 -8.34
CA SER A 64 -8.39 1.39 -9.59
C SER A 64 -8.27 0.11 -10.41
N THR A 65 -7.07 -0.49 -10.46
CA THR A 65 -6.86 -1.78 -11.14
C THR A 65 -7.67 -2.90 -10.48
N ILE A 66 -7.74 -2.95 -9.14
CA ILE A 66 -8.57 -3.94 -8.43
C ILE A 66 -10.06 -3.69 -8.67
N GLU A 67 -10.50 -2.43 -8.61
CA GLU A 67 -11.88 -2.06 -8.87
C GLU A 67 -12.31 -2.53 -10.26
N ASP A 68 -11.47 -2.33 -11.29
CA ASP A 68 -11.69 -2.81 -12.65
C ASP A 68 -11.78 -4.35 -12.71
N ILE A 69 -10.85 -5.07 -12.07
CA ILE A 69 -10.84 -6.54 -12.02
C ILE A 69 -12.11 -7.08 -11.34
N LEU A 70 -12.58 -6.42 -10.28
CA LEU A 70 -13.74 -6.82 -9.51
C LEU A 70 -15.08 -6.30 -10.10
N GLY A 71 -15.03 -5.45 -11.13
CA GLY A 71 -16.22 -4.80 -11.71
C GLY A 71 -16.92 -3.85 -10.74
N LEU A 72 -16.17 -3.24 -9.83
CA LEU A 72 -16.69 -2.30 -8.84
C LEU A 72 -16.69 -0.87 -9.39
N PRO A 73 -17.68 -0.03 -9.03
CA PRO A 73 -17.63 1.38 -9.35
C PRO A 73 -16.51 2.04 -8.55
N ALA A 74 -15.61 2.74 -9.25
CA ALA A 74 -14.49 3.43 -8.63
C ALA A 74 -14.98 4.42 -7.56
N GLN A 75 -14.47 4.30 -6.33
CA GLN A 75 -14.79 5.25 -5.28
C GLN A 75 -13.84 6.45 -5.33
N PRO A 76 -14.33 7.68 -5.52
CA PRO A 76 -13.47 8.84 -5.50
C PRO A 76 -12.85 9.01 -4.11
N GLN A 77 -11.53 9.21 -4.06
CA GLN A 77 -10.84 9.47 -2.80
C GLN A 77 -11.36 10.75 -2.14
N LEU A 78 -11.54 10.68 -0.83
CA LEU A 78 -11.95 11.84 -0.06
C LEU A 78 -10.87 12.93 -0.12
N PRO A 79 -11.24 14.20 -0.29
CA PRO A 79 -10.27 15.29 -0.33
C PRO A 79 -9.47 15.32 0.97
N MET A 80 -8.15 15.17 0.86
CA MET A 80 -7.20 15.16 1.98
C MET A 80 -7.12 16.52 2.71
N ASN A 81 -7.72 17.56 2.16
CA ASN A 81 -7.78 18.90 2.71
C ASN A 81 -9.23 19.29 3.05
N VAL A 82 -9.83 18.62 4.02
CA VAL A 82 -11.02 19.16 4.70
C VAL A 82 -10.52 20.23 5.67
N PRO A 83 -10.78 21.53 5.43
CA PRO A 83 -10.54 22.52 6.47
C PRO A 83 -11.41 22.15 7.67
N LEU A 84 -10.79 21.95 8.83
CA LEU A 84 -11.49 21.87 10.10
C LEU A 84 -12.26 23.20 10.23
N ALA A 85 -13.58 23.15 10.03
CA ALA A 85 -14.43 24.31 10.22
C ALA A 85 -14.25 24.77 11.68
N GLY A 86 -13.67 25.95 11.84
CA GLY A 86 -13.62 26.72 13.08
C GLY A 86 -14.42 28.00 12.93
#